data_AF-A0A7L4YTQ8-F1
#
_entry.id   AF-A0A7L4YTQ8-F1
#
_cell.length_a   1.000
_cell.length_b   1.000
_cell.length_c   1.000
_cell.angle_alpha   90.00
_cell.angle_beta   90.00
_cell.angle_gamma   90.00
#
_symmetry.space_group_name_H-M   'P 1'
#
loop_
_entity.id
_entity.type
_entity.pdbx_description
1 polymer ?
#
loop_
_entity_poly.entity_id
_entity_poly.type
_entity_poly.pdbx_seq_one_letter_code
_entity_poly.pdbx_strand_id
1 'polypeptide(L)'
;MLFVLVSEAEAEPWGRWICDRAWNFDTERVHGQGAYVAIARQLCRIAGRSDALADLRDHVDTGSGEAWIEYSIGGRRRRWSVEVRDDWADLMVVGYLMDDLEHDGERFYVRRNGQAMTLFFLDDARAGRLNTLVGDRLVAPFLVQ
;
A
#
# COMPACT_ATOMS: atom_id res chain seq x y z
N MET A 1 -3.59 8.18 -26.89
CA MET A 1 -4.54 7.60 -25.93
C MET A 1 -3.88 7.67 -24.56
N LEU A 2 -4.46 8.42 -23.63
CA LEU A 2 -3.95 8.61 -22.26
C LEU A 2 -4.87 7.84 -21.32
N PHE A 3 -4.33 6.94 -20.50
CA PHE A 3 -5.06 6.28 -19.42
C PHE A 3 -4.51 6.77 -18.09
N VAL A 4 -5.30 7.57 -17.38
CA VAL A 4 -5.03 7.93 -15.99
C VAL A 4 -5.72 6.87 -15.12
N LEU A 5 -4.94 6.03 -14.46
CA LEU A 5 -5.46 4.96 -13.61
C LEU A 5 -5.68 5.43 -12.16
N VAL A 6 -4.83 6.32 -11.70
CA VAL A 6 -4.92 7.03 -10.43
C VAL A 6 -4.33 8.42 -10.64
N SER A 7 -4.83 9.40 -9.91
CA SER A 7 -4.17 10.69 -9.75
C SER A 7 -4.34 11.13 -8.30
N GLU A 8 -3.35 11.86 -7.80
CA GLU A 8 -3.42 12.53 -6.52
C GLU A 8 -3.90 13.96 -6.72
N ALA A 9 -4.69 14.43 -5.76
CA ALA A 9 -5.24 15.76 -5.77
C ALA A 9 -4.35 16.72 -4.99
N GLU A 10 -3.55 17.52 -5.70
CA GLU A 10 -2.74 18.57 -5.09
C GLU A 10 -3.44 19.94 -5.04
N ALA A 11 -4.72 19.93 -4.65
CA ALA A 11 -5.50 21.16 -4.48
C ALA A 11 -6.53 20.98 -3.39
N GLU A 12 -7.09 22.07 -2.87
CA GLU A 12 -8.19 21.98 -1.91
C GLU A 12 -9.46 21.37 -2.53
N PRO A 13 -10.23 20.54 -1.78
CA PRO A 13 -9.87 20.01 -0.46
C PRO A 13 -8.78 18.93 -0.57
N TRP A 14 -7.75 19.05 0.28
CA TRP A 14 -6.63 18.12 0.37
C TRP A 14 -7.10 16.74 0.86
N GLY A 15 -6.40 15.68 0.44
CA GLY A 15 -6.71 14.31 0.86
C GLY A 15 -7.95 13.71 0.21
N ARG A 16 -8.49 14.32 -0.86
CA ARG A 16 -9.50 13.68 -1.70
C ARG A 16 -8.87 12.57 -2.53
N TRP A 17 -9.56 11.43 -2.61
CA TRP A 17 -9.15 10.31 -3.45
C TRP A 17 -10.00 10.29 -4.71
N ILE A 18 -9.36 10.06 -5.86
CA ILE A 18 -10.07 9.94 -7.14
C ILE A 18 -10.66 8.54 -7.29
N CYS A 19 -10.10 7.54 -6.60
CA CYS A 19 -10.55 6.17 -6.60
C CYS A 19 -10.46 5.57 -5.20
N ASP A 20 -11.54 4.95 -4.73
CA ASP A 20 -11.56 4.30 -3.43
C ASP A 20 -10.79 2.99 -3.42
N ARG A 21 -10.64 2.34 -4.58
CA ARG A 21 -10.01 1.01 -4.72
C ARG A 21 -8.62 1.05 -5.34
N ALA A 22 -8.04 2.24 -5.48
CA ALA A 22 -6.71 2.41 -6.03
C ALA A 22 -5.94 3.52 -5.31
N TRP A 23 -4.61 3.40 -5.31
CA TRP A 23 -3.73 4.38 -4.69
C TRP A 23 -2.41 4.45 -5.48
N ASN A 24 -1.92 5.67 -5.71
CA ASN A 24 -0.58 5.90 -6.23
C ASN A 24 0.37 5.94 -5.03
N PHE A 25 0.97 4.81 -4.71
CA PHE A 25 1.91 4.71 -3.60
C PHE A 25 3.29 5.21 -4.04
N ASP A 26 3.63 6.42 -3.60
CA ASP A 26 4.98 6.95 -3.64
C ASP A 26 5.86 6.22 -2.62
N THR A 27 6.85 5.48 -3.11
CA THR A 27 7.69 4.63 -2.25
C THR A 27 8.86 5.37 -1.62
N GLU A 28 9.16 6.61 -2.04
CA GLU A 28 10.28 7.44 -1.58
C GLU A 28 9.85 8.46 -0.51
N ARG A 29 8.79 8.16 0.24
CA ARG A 29 8.20 9.10 1.20
C ARG A 29 7.97 8.52 2.58
N VAL A 30 8.93 7.73 3.07
CA VAL A 30 8.92 7.17 4.41
C VAL A 30 9.87 7.95 5.30
N HIS A 31 9.31 8.92 6.03
CA HIS A 31 10.07 9.80 6.93
C HIS A 31 9.44 9.89 8.31
N GLY A 32 10.21 9.48 9.31
CA GLY A 32 9.88 9.66 10.72
C GLY A 32 8.64 8.90 11.19
N GLN A 33 8.25 9.20 12.42
CA GLN A 33 7.15 8.51 13.09
C GLN A 33 5.81 8.73 12.36
N GLY A 34 5.05 7.66 12.20
CA GLY A 34 3.74 7.64 11.55
C GLY A 34 3.77 7.28 10.06
N ALA A 35 4.94 7.15 9.43
CA ALA A 35 5.05 6.84 8.01
C ALA A 35 4.43 5.47 7.64
N TYR A 36 4.78 4.41 8.37
CA TYR A 36 4.21 3.08 8.13
C TYR A 36 2.77 2.97 8.63
N VAL A 37 2.41 3.73 9.67
CA VAL A 37 1.00 3.88 10.09
C VAL A 37 0.17 4.48 8.95
N ALA A 38 0.67 5.50 8.26
CA ALA A 38 -0.01 6.12 7.14
C ALA A 38 -0.18 5.16 5.96
N ILE A 39 0.87 4.42 5.60
CA ILE A 39 0.83 3.39 4.55
C ILE A 39 -0.22 2.33 4.90
N ALA A 40 -0.16 1.76 6.10
CA ALA A 40 -1.09 0.71 6.52
C ALA A 40 -2.56 1.19 6.53
N ARG A 41 -2.82 2.45 6.91
CA ARG A 41 -4.16 3.06 6.80
C ARG A 41 -4.62 3.22 5.35
N GLN A 42 -3.72 3.59 4.43
CA GLN A 42 -4.06 3.65 3.00
C GLN A 42 -4.37 2.28 2.43
N LEU A 43 -3.63 1.24 2.83
CA LEU A 43 -3.92 -0.14 2.45
C LEU A 43 -5.28 -0.59 2.97
N CYS A 44 -5.61 -0.29 4.24
CA CYS A 44 -6.93 -0.57 4.82
C CYS A 44 -8.06 0.13 4.04
N ARG A 45 -7.85 1.40 3.65
CA ARG A 45 -8.81 2.16 2.85
C ARG A 45 -9.06 1.49 1.51
N ILE A 46 -8.02 1.17 0.74
CA ILE A 46 -8.22 0.58 -0.59
C ILE A 46 -8.77 -0.85 -0.52
N ALA A 47 -8.51 -1.57 0.57
CA ALA A 47 -9.16 -2.84 0.88
C ALA A 47 -10.62 -2.70 1.35
N GLY A 48 -11.14 -1.49 1.51
CA GLY A 48 -12.51 -1.25 1.99
C GLY A 48 -12.74 -1.64 3.45
N ARG A 49 -11.66 -1.77 4.25
CA ARG A 49 -11.71 -2.19 5.65
C ARG A 49 -10.88 -1.25 6.52
N SER A 50 -11.34 -0.02 6.69
CA SER A 50 -10.63 1.06 7.41
C SER A 50 -10.15 0.68 8.81
N ASP A 51 -10.88 -0.21 9.49
CA ASP A 51 -10.62 -0.62 10.87
C ASP A 51 -10.02 -2.05 10.98
N ALA A 52 -9.51 -2.62 9.87
CA ALA A 52 -8.95 -3.97 9.88
C ALA A 52 -7.70 -4.11 10.77
N LEU A 53 -6.86 -3.07 10.82
CA LEU A 53 -5.65 -3.02 11.62
C LEU A 53 -5.88 -2.13 12.85
N ALA A 54 -6.01 -2.75 14.01
CA ALA A 54 -6.15 -2.07 15.30
C ALA A 54 -4.77 -1.84 15.95
N ASP A 55 -4.72 -0.96 16.96
CA ASP A 55 -3.52 -0.66 17.75
C ASP A 55 -2.28 -0.28 16.92
N LEU A 56 -2.51 0.26 15.72
CA LEU A 56 -1.49 0.54 14.72
C LEU A 56 -0.53 1.62 15.21
N ARG A 57 0.75 1.27 15.30
CA ARG A 57 1.83 2.18 15.69
C ARG A 57 3.13 1.78 15.01
N ASP A 58 3.99 2.75 14.78
CA ASP A 58 5.31 2.55 14.22
C ASP A 58 6.37 3.35 14.98
N HIS A 59 7.60 3.04 14.63
CA HIS A 59 8.78 3.83 14.96
C HIS A 59 9.67 3.81 13.73
N VAL A 60 10.18 4.98 13.35
CA VAL A 60 11.14 5.14 12.26
C VAL A 60 12.15 6.17 12.70
N ASP A 61 13.37 5.72 12.92
CA ASP A 61 14.53 6.57 13.19
C ASP A 61 15.59 6.31 12.12
N THR A 62 15.66 7.23 11.15
CA THR A 62 16.63 7.15 10.05
C THR A 62 18.06 7.44 10.50
N GLY A 63 18.25 8.13 11.64
CA GLY A 63 19.57 8.42 12.19
C GLY A 63 20.21 7.20 12.85
N SER A 64 19.43 6.38 13.56
CA SER A 64 19.90 5.12 14.15
C SER A 64 19.74 3.92 13.21
N GLY A 65 18.92 4.03 12.17
CA GLY A 65 18.57 2.93 11.27
C GLY A 65 17.57 1.94 11.89
N GLU A 66 16.94 2.29 13.00
CA GLU A 66 15.93 1.47 13.67
C GLU A 66 14.53 1.85 13.19
N ALA A 67 13.80 0.86 12.63
CA ALA A 67 12.40 1.03 12.30
C ALA A 67 11.59 -0.24 12.51
N TRP A 68 10.30 -0.08 12.82
CA TRP A 68 9.35 -1.16 12.96
C TRP A 68 7.90 -0.67 12.85
N ILE A 69 6.98 -1.57 12.50
CA ILE A 69 5.53 -1.38 12.60
C ILE A 69 4.92 -2.47 13.48
N GLU A 70 3.88 -2.12 14.24
CA GLU A 70 3.12 -3.03 15.07
C GLU A 70 1.61 -2.75 14.97
N TYR A 71 0.81 -3.81 14.99
CA TYR A 71 -0.66 -3.74 14.93
C TYR A 71 -1.33 -5.03 15.39
N SER A 72 -2.64 -4.99 15.52
CA SER A 72 -3.52 -6.11 15.81
C SER A 72 -4.46 -6.39 14.63
N ILE A 73 -4.54 -7.63 14.16
CA ILE A 73 -5.50 -8.06 13.14
C ILE A 73 -6.07 -9.44 13.50
N GLY A 74 -7.40 -9.60 13.43
CA GLY A 74 -8.05 -10.87 13.75
C GLY A 74 -7.73 -11.39 15.17
N GLY A 75 -7.56 -10.48 16.14
CA GLY A 75 -7.18 -10.80 17.51
C GLY A 75 -5.71 -11.21 17.71
N ARG A 76 -4.87 -11.13 16.68
CA ARG A 76 -3.44 -11.42 16.74
C ARG A 76 -2.63 -10.14 16.63
N ARG A 77 -1.65 -9.98 17.52
CA ARG A 77 -0.68 -8.90 17.45
C ARG A 77 0.47 -9.29 16.52
N ARG A 78 0.85 -8.40 15.60
CA ARG A 78 1.99 -8.53 14.70
C ARG A 78 2.95 -7.38 14.91
N ARG A 79 4.24 -7.66 14.74
CA ARG A 79 5.32 -6.69 14.76
C ARG A 79 6.33 -7.07 13.70
N TRP A 80 6.67 -6.12 12.83
CA TRP A 80 7.65 -6.31 11.78
C TRP A 80 8.76 -5.30 11.95
N SER A 81 10.00 -5.77 11.94
CA SER A 81 11.17 -4.90 11.73
C SER A 81 11.11 -4.37 10.31
N VAL A 82 11.48 -3.10 10.16
CA VAL A 82 11.52 -2.41 8.88
C VAL A 82 12.98 -2.15 8.54
N GLU A 83 13.38 -2.47 7.32
CA GLU A 83 14.67 -2.05 6.79
C GLU A 83 14.64 -0.56 6.43
N VAL A 84 15.51 0.23 7.07
CA VAL A 84 15.66 1.65 6.76
C VAL A 84 16.59 1.81 5.56
N ARG A 85 16.08 2.39 4.47
CA ARG A 85 16.85 2.74 3.27
C ARG A 85 16.55 4.16 2.86
N ASP A 86 17.23 5.12 3.50
CA ASP A 86 16.96 6.54 3.33
C ASP A 86 15.46 6.85 3.53
N ASP A 87 14.76 7.29 2.49
CA ASP A 87 13.33 7.60 2.48
C ASP A 87 12.44 6.54 1.84
N TRP A 88 13.02 5.38 1.53
CA TRP A 88 12.32 4.31 0.83
C TRP A 88 11.52 3.43 1.78
N ALA A 89 10.34 3.04 1.32
CA ALA A 89 9.52 2.02 1.97
C ALA A 89 10.16 0.62 1.85
N ASP A 90 10.15 -0.13 2.95
CA ASP A 90 10.42 -1.55 2.97
C ASP A 90 9.24 -2.31 2.35
N LEU A 91 9.42 -2.70 1.09
CA LEU A 91 8.38 -3.37 0.32
C LEU A 91 8.05 -4.77 0.83
N MET A 92 8.92 -5.41 1.64
CA MET A 92 8.55 -6.67 2.29
C MET A 92 7.50 -6.44 3.36
N VAL A 93 7.70 -5.43 4.21
CA VAL A 93 6.74 -5.07 5.27
C VAL A 93 5.42 -4.60 4.66
N VAL A 94 5.47 -3.84 3.57
CA VAL A 94 4.27 -3.47 2.80
C VAL A 94 3.56 -4.72 2.26
N GLY A 95 4.30 -5.71 1.75
CA GLY A 95 3.75 -7.00 1.33
C GLY A 95 3.03 -7.74 2.45
N TYR A 96 3.63 -7.83 3.65
CA TYR A 96 2.97 -8.47 4.80
C TYR A 96 1.68 -7.77 5.22
N LEU A 97 1.64 -6.43 5.13
CA LEU A 97 0.41 -5.67 5.38
C LEU A 97 -0.66 -5.97 4.34
N MET A 98 -0.28 -6.08 3.06
CA MET A 98 -1.19 -6.44 1.97
C MET A 98 -1.78 -7.83 2.19
N ASP A 99 -0.93 -8.83 2.44
CA ASP A 99 -1.32 -10.23 2.66
C ASP A 99 -2.34 -10.37 3.80
N ASP A 100 -2.16 -9.62 4.89
CA ASP A 100 -3.10 -9.61 6.02
C ASP A 100 -4.46 -8.98 5.69
N LEU A 101 -4.49 -8.10 4.70
CA LEU A 101 -5.68 -7.37 4.28
C LEU A 101 -6.42 -8.07 3.13
N GLU A 102 -5.83 -9.04 2.43
CA GLU A 102 -6.50 -9.80 1.37
C GLU A 102 -7.67 -10.62 1.94
N HIS A 103 -8.83 -10.55 1.29
CA HIS A 103 -10.05 -11.22 1.74
C HIS A 103 -11.03 -11.42 0.59
N ASP A 104 -11.99 -12.33 0.76
CA ASP A 104 -13.11 -12.56 -0.17
C ASP A 104 -12.71 -12.76 -1.65
N GLY A 105 -11.52 -13.31 -1.89
CA GLY A 105 -10.97 -13.52 -3.23
C GLY A 105 -10.41 -12.25 -3.90
N GLU A 106 -10.37 -11.13 -3.17
CA GLU A 106 -9.75 -9.88 -3.59
C GLU A 106 -8.35 -9.74 -2.99
N ARG A 107 -7.45 -9.16 -3.77
CA ARG A 107 -6.02 -9.04 -3.47
C ARG A 107 -5.42 -7.76 -4.03
N PHE A 108 -4.20 -7.45 -3.59
CA PHE A 108 -3.48 -6.28 -4.07
C PHE A 108 -2.79 -6.58 -5.41
N TYR A 109 -3.20 -5.83 -6.43
CA TYR A 109 -2.58 -5.79 -7.74
C TYR A 109 -1.71 -4.54 -7.88
N VAL A 110 -0.54 -4.72 -8.47
CA VAL A 110 0.48 -3.67 -8.60
C VAL A 110 0.79 -3.39 -10.06
N ARG A 111 0.92 -2.10 -10.37
CA ARG A 111 1.61 -1.61 -11.57
C ARG A 111 2.74 -0.69 -11.15
N ARG A 112 3.98 -1.01 -11.53
CA ARG A 112 5.15 -0.18 -11.21
C ARG A 112 5.27 0.97 -12.21
N ASN A 113 5.68 2.13 -11.73
CA ASN A 113 5.97 3.31 -12.55
C ASN A 113 7.36 3.89 -12.23
N GLY A 114 8.34 3.03 -11.98
CA GLY A 114 9.66 3.43 -11.51
C GLY A 114 9.68 3.56 -9.98
N GLN A 115 9.75 4.80 -9.48
CA GLN A 115 9.89 5.15 -8.06
C GLN A 115 8.56 5.09 -7.28
N ALA A 116 7.44 4.99 -7.98
CA ALA A 116 6.11 4.81 -7.39
C ALA A 116 5.45 3.54 -7.94
N MET A 117 4.40 3.10 -7.26
CA MET A 117 3.55 2.03 -7.74
C MET A 117 2.07 2.37 -7.61
N THR A 118 1.28 1.98 -8.60
CA THR A 118 -0.17 2.00 -8.50
C THR A 118 -0.65 0.70 -7.90
N LEU A 119 -1.33 0.80 -6.76
CA LEU A 119 -1.98 -0.30 -6.07
C LEU A 119 -3.46 -0.33 -6.40
N PHE A 120 -4.00 -1.53 -6.60
CA PHE A 120 -5.42 -1.78 -6.76
C PHE A 120 -5.85 -2.93 -5.86
N PHE A 121 -7.04 -2.87 -5.27
CA PHE A 121 -7.62 -4.01 -4.54
C PHE A 121 -8.79 -4.60 -5.34
N LEU A 122 -8.57 -5.77 -5.96
CA LEU A 122 -9.47 -6.34 -6.97
C LEU A 122 -9.53 -7.87 -6.87
N ASP A 123 -10.61 -8.45 -7.37
CA ASP A 123 -10.65 -9.86 -7.76
C ASP A 123 -9.98 -10.10 -9.13
N ASP A 124 -9.72 -11.37 -9.45
CA ASP A 124 -9.08 -11.80 -10.71
C ASP A 124 -9.83 -11.36 -11.96
N ALA A 125 -11.16 -11.35 -11.92
CA ALA A 125 -11.99 -10.99 -13.07
C ALA A 125 -11.89 -9.49 -13.37
N ARG A 126 -11.89 -8.64 -12.33
CA ARG A 126 -11.69 -7.19 -12.40
C ARG A 126 -10.27 -6.85 -12.85
N ALA A 127 -9.27 -7.52 -12.29
CA ALA A 127 -7.89 -7.36 -12.74
C ALA A 127 -7.71 -7.75 -14.20
N GLY A 128 -8.34 -8.85 -14.64
CA GLY A 128 -8.36 -9.28 -16.04
C GLY A 128 -8.97 -8.22 -16.97
N ARG A 129 -10.12 -7.66 -16.61
CA ARG A 129 -10.75 -6.55 -17.37
C ARG A 129 -9.85 -5.31 -17.44
N LEU A 130 -9.20 -4.96 -16.33
CA LEU A 130 -8.29 -3.82 -16.29
C LEU A 130 -7.07 -4.07 -17.20
N ASN A 131 -6.48 -5.27 -17.18
CA ASN A 131 -5.40 -5.67 -18.07
C ASN A 131 -5.77 -5.55 -19.56
N THR A 132 -7.00 -5.92 -19.94
CA THR A 132 -7.51 -5.74 -21.31
C THR A 132 -7.54 -4.27 -21.72
N LEU A 133 -7.86 -3.36 -20.80
CA LEU A 133 -7.93 -1.92 -21.08
C LEU A 133 -6.54 -1.29 -21.18
N VAL A 134 -5.59 -1.70 -20.34
CA VAL A 134 -4.26 -1.07 -20.26
C VAL A 134 -3.21 -1.72 -21.19
N GLY A 135 -3.52 -2.89 -21.76
CA GLY A 135 -2.62 -3.61 -22.69
C GLY A 135 -1.39 -4.22 -22.01
N ASP A 136 -1.40 -4.31 -20.69
CA ASP A 136 -0.30 -4.80 -19.86
C ASP A 136 -0.87 -5.55 -18.64
N ARG A 137 -0.05 -6.37 -17.98
CA ARG A 137 -0.47 -7.25 -16.90
C ARG A 137 -0.13 -6.67 -15.54
N LEU A 138 -1.16 -6.37 -14.75
CA LEU A 138 -1.06 -6.18 -13.31
C LEU A 138 -0.53 -7.45 -12.63
N VAL A 139 0.30 -7.28 -11.60
CA VAL A 139 0.94 -8.38 -10.85
C VAL A 139 0.35 -8.47 -9.44
N ALA A 140 0.04 -9.70 -8.97
CA ALA A 140 -0.43 -9.96 -7.60
C ALA A 140 0.00 -11.34 -7.08
N PRO A 141 0.24 -11.49 -5.76
CA PRO A 141 0.76 -10.43 -4.89
C PRO A 141 2.19 -10.04 -5.34
N PHE A 142 2.67 -8.88 -4.90
CA PHE A 142 4.05 -8.47 -5.12
C PHE A 142 5.00 -9.48 -4.46
N LEU A 143 5.80 -10.20 -5.26
CA LEU A 143 6.91 -10.99 -4.76
C LEU A 143 8.20 -10.17 -4.88
N VAL A 144 8.87 -9.96 -3.76
CA VAL A 144 10.24 -9.43 -3.72
C VAL A 144 11.12 -10.49 -4.39
N GLN A 145 11.72 -10.16 -5.53
CA GLN A 145 12.74 -11.00 -6.17
C GLN A 145 14.11 -10.68 -5.60
#